data_AF-A0A3R7XA22-F1
#
_entry.id   AF-A0A3R7XA22-F1
#
_cell.length_a   1.000
_cell.length_b   1.000
_cell.length_c   1.000
_cell.angle_alpha   90.00
_cell.angle_beta   90.00
_cell.angle_gamma   90.00
#
_symmetry.space_group_name_H-M   'P 1'
#
loop_
_entity.id
_entity.type
_entity.pdbx_description
1 polymer ?
#
loop_
_entity_poly.entity_id
_entity_poly.type
_entity_poly.pdbx_seq_one_letter_code
_entity_poly.pdbx_strand_id
1 'polypeptide(L)'
;NTTAAIAKGFAIGSAAVTALALFSAFVQSAGIEKLDITEVEVTLGLFLGGMFPFLFAAMTINAVGRAAFKMIEEVRRQFNEIPGLREGKEGVVPDYTKCVDIATTAALKEMLLPGGLAIALPLIIGFWDKEALGGFLAGSLVTGFLLAIFMANSGGAWDNAKKYIEAGGGAGKGSDEHKAAVIGDTIGDPFKDTSGPAMNIVIKVMTIVSLIFASAF
;
A
#
# COMPACT_ATOMS: atom_id res chain seq x y z
N ASN A 1 11.26 14.39 -4.05
CA ASN A 1 10.55 13.85 -2.87
C ASN A 1 9.37 14.70 -2.47
N THR A 2 9.55 15.97 -2.11
CA THR A 2 8.45 16.84 -1.71
C THR A 2 7.36 16.97 -2.79
N THR A 3 7.75 17.10 -4.07
CA THR A 3 6.81 17.06 -5.19
C THR A 3 6.06 15.73 -5.31
N ALA A 4 6.75 14.61 -5.08
CA ALA A 4 6.13 13.28 -5.08
C ALA A 4 5.16 13.09 -3.90
N ALA A 5 5.48 13.60 -2.71
CA ALA A 5 4.59 13.59 -1.55
C ALA A 5 3.34 14.45 -1.80
N ILE A 6 3.50 15.64 -2.39
CA ILE A 6 2.37 16.50 -2.79
C ILE A 6 1.49 15.79 -3.82
N ALA A 7 2.09 15.18 -4.85
CA ALA A 7 1.34 14.42 -5.86
C ALA A 7 0.60 13.22 -5.25
N LYS A 8 1.24 12.48 -4.33
CA LYS A 8 0.59 11.40 -3.58
C LYS A 8 -0.57 11.93 -2.74
N GLY A 9 -0.39 13.05 -2.04
CA GLY A 9 -1.44 13.73 -1.27
C GLY A 9 -2.64 14.14 -2.13
N PHE A 10 -2.39 14.71 -3.31
CA PHE A 10 -3.45 15.07 -4.26
C PHE A 10 -4.17 13.83 -4.81
N ALA A 11 -3.42 12.77 -5.12
CA ALA A 11 -4.00 11.49 -5.54
C ALA A 11 -4.86 10.84 -4.44
N ILE A 12 -4.43 10.90 -3.18
CA ILE A 12 -5.19 10.40 -2.01
C ILE A 12 -6.46 11.24 -1.79
N GLY A 13 -6.34 12.57 -1.81
CA GLY A 13 -7.47 13.47 -1.61
C GLY A 13 -8.54 13.34 -2.70
N SER A 14 -8.12 13.38 -3.96
CA SER A 14 -9.03 13.16 -5.10
C SER A 14 -9.67 11.76 -5.06
N ALA A 15 -8.89 10.74 -4.67
CA ALA A 15 -9.40 9.39 -4.51
C ALA A 15 -10.50 9.28 -3.45
N ALA A 16 -10.34 9.97 -2.32
CA ALA A 16 -11.35 9.97 -1.27
C ALA A 16 -12.67 10.59 -1.73
N VAL A 17 -12.61 11.71 -2.45
CA VAL A 17 -13.80 12.36 -3.01
C VAL A 17 -14.48 11.46 -4.05
N THR A 18 -13.71 10.84 -4.94
CA THR A 18 -14.25 9.89 -5.92
C THR A 18 -14.86 8.66 -5.24
N ALA A 19 -14.20 8.10 -4.23
CA ALA A 19 -14.71 6.94 -3.50
C ALA A 19 -16.00 7.27 -2.74
N LEU A 20 -16.13 8.47 -2.16
CA LEU A 20 -17.36 8.95 -1.55
C LEU A 20 -18.50 9.07 -2.57
N ALA A 21 -18.21 9.61 -3.76
CA ALA A 21 -19.20 9.71 -4.84
C ALA A 21 -19.66 8.33 -5.33
N LEU A 22 -18.71 7.40 -5.53
CA LEU A 22 -18.99 6.02 -5.92
C LEU A 22 -19.77 5.27 -4.83
N PHE A 23 -19.46 5.53 -3.55
CA PHE A 23 -20.18 4.95 -2.42
C PHE A 23 -21.64 5.43 -2.39
N SER A 24 -21.86 6.74 -2.57
CA SER A 24 -23.21 7.30 -2.70
C SER A 24 -23.98 6.69 -3.88
N ALA A 25 -23.30 6.52 -5.02
CA ALA A 25 -23.88 5.85 -6.19
C ALA A 25 -24.24 4.38 -5.90
N PHE A 26 -23.40 3.65 -5.15
CA PHE A 26 -23.69 2.28 -4.73
C PHE A 26 -24.95 2.22 -3.85
N VAL A 27 -25.05 3.07 -2.83
CA VAL A 27 -26.22 3.12 -1.91
C VAL A 27 -27.52 3.33 -2.70
N GLN A 28 -27.50 4.25 -3.66
CA GLN A 28 -28.65 4.50 -4.54
C GLN A 28 -28.95 3.31 -5.45
N SER A 29 -27.92 2.75 -6.10
CA SER A 29 -28.09 1.64 -7.05
C SER A 29 -28.52 0.34 -6.40
N ALA A 30 -28.14 0.11 -5.13
CA ALA A 30 -28.55 -1.04 -4.34
C ALA A 30 -29.95 -0.86 -3.70
N GLY A 31 -30.60 0.29 -3.92
CA GLY A 31 -31.92 0.59 -3.35
C GLY A 31 -31.90 0.62 -1.82
N ILE A 32 -30.83 1.13 -1.22
CA ILE A 32 -30.70 1.31 0.23
C ILE A 32 -31.19 2.73 0.57
N GLU A 33 -32.32 2.84 1.28
CA GLU A 33 -32.92 4.14 1.61
C GLU A 33 -32.10 4.90 2.66
N LYS A 34 -31.60 4.19 3.67
CA LYS A 34 -30.78 4.74 4.75
C LYS A 34 -29.82 3.69 5.27
N LEU A 35 -28.55 4.05 5.43
CA LEU A 35 -27.58 3.29 6.21
C LEU A 35 -27.62 3.77 7.66
N ASP A 36 -28.27 3.00 8.53
CA ASP A 36 -28.30 3.29 9.96
C ASP A 36 -27.18 2.55 10.67
N ILE A 37 -26.28 3.30 11.30
CA ILE A 37 -25.12 2.75 12.03
C ILE A 37 -25.52 2.03 13.33
N THR A 38 -26.79 2.10 13.72
CA THR A 38 -27.30 1.35 14.88
C THR A 38 -27.74 -0.06 14.52
N GLU A 39 -27.94 -0.34 13.23
CA GLU A 39 -28.24 -1.69 12.74
C GLU A 39 -26.99 -2.57 12.83
N VAL A 40 -27.22 -3.84 13.15
CA VAL A 40 -26.17 -4.81 13.47
C VAL A 40 -25.34 -5.09 12.23
N GLU A 41 -25.98 -5.27 11.09
CA GLU A 41 -25.41 -5.59 9.79
C GLU A 41 -24.47 -4.48 9.33
N VAL A 42 -24.93 -3.22 9.40
CA VAL A 42 -24.15 -2.03 9.05
C VAL A 42 -22.94 -1.88 9.97
N THR A 43 -23.12 -2.08 11.27
CA THR A 43 -22.04 -1.99 12.26
C THR A 43 -20.97 -3.07 12.04
N LEU A 44 -21.39 -4.32 11.81
CA LEU A 44 -20.50 -5.42 11.49
C LEU A 44 -19.71 -5.13 10.21
N GLY A 45 -20.41 -4.67 9.16
CA GLY A 45 -19.81 -4.19 7.93
C GLY A 45 -18.75 -3.13 8.21
N LEU A 46 -19.08 -2.10 9.00
CA LEU A 46 -18.19 -1.01 9.35
C LEU A 46 -16.89 -1.48 10.01
N PHE A 47 -16.97 -2.41 10.97
CA PHE A 47 -15.77 -2.97 11.62
C PHE A 47 -14.94 -3.81 10.65
N LEU A 48 -15.56 -4.67 9.85
CA LEU A 48 -14.87 -5.48 8.85
C LEU A 48 -14.18 -4.60 7.80
N GLY A 49 -14.88 -3.57 7.34
CA GLY A 49 -14.36 -2.57 6.42
C GLY A 49 -13.22 -1.76 7.03
N GLY A 50 -13.36 -1.34 8.29
CA GLY A 50 -12.32 -0.62 9.02
C GLY A 50 -11.05 -1.42 9.21
N MET A 51 -11.17 -2.74 9.37
CA MET A 51 -10.03 -3.66 9.51
C MET A 51 -9.34 -3.91 8.17
N PHE A 52 -10.07 -3.91 7.06
CA PHE A 52 -9.55 -4.32 5.75
C PHE A 52 -8.30 -3.51 5.30
N PRO A 53 -8.26 -2.16 5.40
CA PRO A 53 -7.05 -1.39 5.10
C PRO A 53 -5.81 -1.81 5.89
N PHE A 54 -5.96 -2.15 7.17
CA PHE A 54 -4.86 -2.63 7.99
C PHE A 54 -4.37 -4.01 7.53
N LEU A 55 -5.31 -4.91 7.22
CA LEU A 55 -4.98 -6.22 6.67
C LEU A 55 -4.27 -6.09 5.31
N PHE A 56 -4.78 -5.23 4.43
CA PHE A 56 -4.17 -4.94 3.13
C PHE A 56 -2.75 -4.43 3.28
N ALA A 57 -2.53 -3.42 4.14
CA ALA A 57 -1.20 -2.89 4.43
C ALA A 57 -0.25 -3.95 5.01
N ALA A 58 -0.74 -4.77 5.94
CA ALA A 58 0.08 -5.84 6.52
C ALA A 58 0.54 -6.85 5.46
N MET A 59 -0.34 -7.23 4.53
CA MET A 59 0.01 -8.13 3.43
C MET A 59 1.07 -7.50 2.51
N THR A 60 0.88 -6.25 2.09
CA THR A 60 1.80 -5.57 1.17
C THR A 60 3.16 -5.27 1.81
N ILE A 61 3.20 -4.84 3.07
CA ILE A 61 4.45 -4.61 3.79
C ILE A 61 5.22 -5.93 3.95
N ASN A 62 4.53 -7.00 4.36
CA ASN A 62 5.17 -8.31 4.52
C ASN A 62 5.67 -8.88 3.18
N ALA A 63 4.93 -8.67 2.09
CA ALA A 63 5.35 -9.05 0.74
C ALA A 63 6.64 -8.34 0.32
N VAL A 64 6.71 -7.02 0.51
CA VAL A 64 7.94 -6.24 0.24
C VAL A 64 9.08 -6.72 1.14
N GLY A 65 8.82 -6.96 2.42
CA GLY A 65 9.83 -7.50 3.35
C GLY A 65 10.42 -8.82 2.88
N ARG A 66 9.59 -9.80 2.50
CA ARG A 66 10.05 -11.09 1.96
C ARG A 66 10.88 -10.93 0.68
N ALA A 67 10.44 -10.06 -0.23
CA ALA A 67 11.17 -9.78 -1.47
C ALA A 67 12.53 -9.09 -1.19
N ALA A 68 12.55 -8.13 -0.27
CA ALA A 68 13.75 -7.42 0.14
C ALA A 68 14.78 -8.34 0.80
N PHE A 69 14.36 -9.27 1.66
CA PHE A 69 15.29 -10.25 2.25
C PHE A 69 15.96 -11.12 1.20
N LYS A 70 15.20 -11.63 0.22
CA LYS A 70 15.76 -12.39 -0.92
C LYS A 70 16.73 -11.55 -1.75
N MET A 71 16.41 -10.28 -1.97
CA MET A 71 17.29 -9.34 -2.67
C MET A 71 18.60 -9.12 -1.90
N ILE A 72 18.52 -8.96 -0.58
CA ILE A 72 19.72 -8.79 0.29
C ILE A 72 20.60 -10.04 0.25
N GLU A 73 20.01 -11.23 0.33
CA GLU A 73 20.74 -12.50 0.24
C GLU A 73 21.45 -12.63 -1.11
N GLU A 74 20.79 -12.31 -2.22
CA GLU A 74 21.38 -12.38 -3.55
C GLU A 74 22.50 -11.35 -3.75
N VAL A 75 22.30 -10.11 -3.30
CA VAL A 75 23.36 -9.07 -3.37
C VAL A 75 24.57 -9.47 -2.52
N ARG A 76 24.36 -10.03 -1.33
CA ARG A 76 25.45 -10.55 -0.47
C ARG A 76 26.17 -11.71 -1.13
N ARG A 77 25.43 -12.64 -1.76
CA ARG A 77 25.99 -13.75 -2.52
C ARG A 77 26.89 -13.24 -3.65
N GLN A 78 26.40 -12.32 -4.48
CA GLN A 78 27.19 -11.74 -5.57
C GLN A 78 28.46 -11.05 -5.06
N PHE A 79 28.38 -10.26 -4.00
CA PHE A 79 29.56 -9.62 -3.42
C PHE A 79 30.58 -10.57 -2.79
N ASN A 80 30.17 -11.76 -2.37
CA ASN A 80 31.07 -12.76 -1.80
C ASN A 80 31.66 -13.70 -2.87
N GLU A 81 30.86 -14.06 -3.88
CA GLU A 81 31.22 -15.10 -4.85
C GLU A 81 31.82 -14.56 -6.15
N ILE A 82 31.52 -13.32 -6.55
CA ILE A 82 32.05 -12.73 -7.80
C ILE A 82 33.36 -11.98 -7.49
N PRO A 83 34.53 -12.51 -7.88
CA PRO A 83 35.81 -11.89 -7.56
C PRO A 83 35.98 -10.57 -8.30
N GLY A 84 36.42 -9.51 -7.61
CA GLY A 84 36.60 -8.19 -8.22
C GLY A 84 35.36 -7.30 -8.20
N LEU A 85 34.20 -7.81 -7.78
CA LEU A 85 32.96 -7.02 -7.75
C LEU A 85 32.95 -5.97 -6.63
N ARG A 86 33.47 -6.30 -5.45
CA ARG A 86 33.58 -5.35 -4.33
C ARG A 86 34.62 -4.27 -4.59
N GLU A 87 35.72 -4.65 -5.24
CA GLU A 87 36.82 -3.75 -5.59
C GLU A 87 36.52 -2.90 -6.84
N GLY A 88 35.45 -3.23 -7.58
CA GLY A 88 35.06 -2.51 -8.79
C GLY A 88 36.07 -2.67 -9.94
N LYS A 89 36.63 -3.88 -10.12
CA LYS A 89 37.61 -4.15 -11.18
C LYS A 89 36.97 -3.97 -12.57
N GLU A 90 37.74 -3.40 -13.50
CA GLU A 90 37.30 -3.23 -14.89
C GLU A 90 36.87 -4.57 -15.51
N GLY A 91 35.70 -4.58 -16.15
CA GLY A 91 35.13 -5.75 -16.80
C GLY A 91 34.34 -6.71 -15.89
N VAL A 92 34.36 -6.52 -14.56
CA VAL A 92 33.52 -7.29 -13.63
C VAL A 92 32.21 -6.56 -13.42
N VAL A 93 31.11 -7.17 -13.86
CA VAL A 93 29.75 -6.63 -13.73
C VAL A 93 28.89 -7.51 -12.82
N PRO A 94 28.02 -6.93 -11.98
CA PRO A 94 27.07 -7.72 -11.19
C PRO A 94 26.01 -8.35 -12.09
N ASP A 95 25.41 -9.43 -11.59
CA ASP A 95 24.29 -10.10 -12.26
C ASP A 95 22.98 -9.37 -11.91
N TYR A 96 22.64 -8.40 -12.77
CA TYR A 96 21.41 -7.64 -12.64
C TYR A 96 20.16 -8.48 -12.91
N THR A 97 20.26 -9.48 -13.80
CA THR A 97 19.12 -10.30 -14.23
C THR A 97 18.52 -11.04 -13.05
N LYS A 98 19.35 -11.66 -12.20
CA LYS A 98 18.86 -12.34 -10.99
C LYS A 98 18.10 -11.43 -10.04
N CYS A 99 18.59 -10.22 -9.81
CA CYS A 99 17.91 -9.24 -8.97
C CYS A 99 16.54 -8.87 -9.57
N VAL A 100 16.48 -8.64 -10.88
CA VAL A 100 15.22 -8.37 -11.60
C VAL A 100 14.25 -9.54 -11.50
N ASP A 101 14.73 -10.78 -11.66
CA ASP A 101 13.90 -11.98 -11.58
C ASP A 101 13.29 -12.19 -10.19
N ILE A 102 14.07 -11.93 -9.12
CA ILE A 102 13.58 -12.00 -7.72
C ILE A 102 12.46 -10.98 -7.51
N ALA A 103 12.68 -9.73 -7.90
CA ALA A 103 11.70 -8.67 -7.73
C ALA A 103 10.42 -8.95 -8.54
N THR A 104 10.57 -9.37 -9.81
CA THR A 104 9.46 -9.66 -10.71
C THR A 104 8.62 -10.83 -10.22
N THR A 105 9.27 -11.95 -9.87
CA THR A 105 8.57 -13.15 -9.41
C THR A 105 7.85 -12.90 -8.09
N ALA A 106 8.48 -12.17 -7.16
CA ALA A 106 7.85 -11.80 -5.90
C ALA A 106 6.64 -10.89 -6.13
N ALA A 107 6.79 -9.83 -6.93
CA ALA A 107 5.69 -8.90 -7.22
C ALA A 107 4.47 -9.62 -7.84
N LEU A 108 4.69 -10.48 -8.84
CA LEU A 108 3.62 -11.23 -9.52
C LEU A 108 2.87 -12.19 -8.60
N LYS A 109 3.58 -12.89 -7.70
CA LYS A 109 2.94 -13.84 -6.78
C LYS A 109 2.21 -13.12 -5.65
N GLU A 110 2.85 -12.11 -5.07
CA GLU A 110 2.36 -11.44 -3.86
C GLU A 110 1.19 -10.49 -4.15
N MET A 111 1.03 -9.99 -5.38
CA MET A 111 -0.10 -9.13 -5.75
C MET A 111 -1.45 -9.87 -5.85
N LEU A 112 -1.42 -11.19 -6.06
CA LEU A 112 -2.64 -11.98 -6.32
C LEU A 112 -3.58 -12.00 -5.12
N LEU A 113 -3.05 -12.16 -3.91
CA LEU A 113 -3.87 -12.28 -2.71
C LEU A 113 -4.55 -10.95 -2.32
N PRO A 114 -3.84 -9.81 -2.18
CA PRO A 114 -4.47 -8.54 -1.87
C PRO A 114 -5.44 -8.08 -2.97
N GLY A 115 -5.09 -8.28 -4.25
CA GLY A 115 -5.95 -7.96 -5.37
C GLY A 115 -7.21 -8.84 -5.44
N GLY A 116 -7.05 -10.14 -5.17
CA GLY A 116 -8.18 -11.08 -5.12
C GLY A 116 -9.16 -10.76 -3.99
N LEU A 117 -8.65 -10.42 -2.80
CA LEU A 117 -9.49 -10.03 -1.65
C LEU A 117 -10.32 -8.76 -1.94
N ALA A 118 -9.75 -7.80 -2.65
CA ALA A 118 -10.44 -6.56 -3.04
C ALA A 118 -11.63 -6.78 -3.98
N ILE A 119 -11.68 -7.92 -4.68
CA ILE A 119 -12.81 -8.29 -5.54
C ILE A 119 -13.75 -9.25 -4.81
N ALA A 120 -13.20 -10.26 -4.13
CA ALA A 120 -13.98 -11.30 -3.49
C ALA A 120 -14.79 -10.79 -2.29
N LEU A 121 -14.22 -9.93 -1.43
CA LEU A 121 -14.90 -9.47 -0.22
C LEU A 121 -16.17 -8.65 -0.53
N PRO A 122 -16.14 -7.65 -1.44
CA PRO A 122 -17.37 -6.96 -1.82
C PRO A 122 -18.47 -7.88 -2.35
N LEU A 123 -18.11 -8.91 -3.13
CA LEU A 123 -19.09 -9.87 -3.65
C LEU A 123 -19.66 -10.75 -2.54
N ILE A 124 -18.81 -11.32 -1.68
CA ILE A 124 -19.24 -12.18 -0.58
C ILE A 124 -20.16 -11.42 0.38
N ILE A 125 -19.77 -10.21 0.77
CA ILE A 125 -20.57 -9.39 1.69
C ILE A 125 -21.84 -8.89 0.98
N GLY A 126 -21.75 -8.46 -0.28
CA GLY A 126 -22.91 -7.97 -1.04
C GLY A 126 -24.00 -9.00 -1.23
N PHE A 127 -23.65 -10.24 -1.58
CA PHE A 127 -24.63 -11.34 -1.68
C PHE A 127 -25.14 -11.84 -0.33
N TRP A 128 -24.42 -11.53 0.76
CA TRP A 128 -24.89 -11.83 2.11
C TRP A 128 -25.89 -10.76 2.58
N ASP A 129 -25.48 -9.50 2.54
CA ASP A 129 -26.31 -8.37 2.92
C ASP A 129 -25.75 -7.05 2.32
N LYS A 130 -26.58 -6.32 1.59
CA LYS A 130 -26.20 -5.08 0.90
C LYS A 130 -25.96 -3.91 1.86
N GLU A 131 -26.59 -3.90 3.03
CA GLU A 131 -26.42 -2.86 4.05
C GLU A 131 -25.11 -3.07 4.82
N ALA A 132 -24.76 -4.33 5.11
CA ALA A 132 -23.45 -4.74 5.60
C ALA A 132 -22.34 -4.37 4.61
N LEU A 133 -22.57 -4.55 3.30
CA LEU A 133 -21.63 -4.08 2.27
C LEU A 133 -21.49 -2.55 2.29
N GLY A 134 -22.59 -1.82 2.49
CA GLY A 134 -22.57 -0.37 2.70
C GLY A 134 -21.69 0.03 3.90
N GLY A 135 -21.87 -0.65 5.04
CA GLY A 135 -21.00 -0.49 6.21
C GLY A 135 -19.53 -0.78 5.91
N PHE A 136 -19.26 -1.89 5.20
CA PHE A 136 -17.91 -2.30 4.80
C PHE A 136 -17.20 -1.26 3.93
N LEU A 137 -17.89 -0.70 2.93
CA LEU A 137 -17.35 0.35 2.08
C LEU A 137 -17.09 1.64 2.86
N ALA A 138 -18.00 2.04 3.75
CA ALA A 138 -17.84 3.22 4.59
C ALA A 138 -16.64 3.08 5.54
N GLY A 139 -16.50 1.93 6.21
CA GLY A 139 -15.41 1.65 7.13
C GLY A 139 -14.05 1.63 6.42
N SER A 140 -14.01 0.97 5.25
CA SER A 140 -12.81 0.90 4.41
C SER A 140 -12.37 2.27 3.91
N LEU A 141 -13.34 3.13 3.56
CA LEU A 141 -13.06 4.49 3.09
C LEU A 141 -12.42 5.34 4.19
N VAL A 142 -13.05 5.40 5.37
CA VAL A 142 -12.58 6.28 6.47
C VAL A 142 -11.20 5.83 6.95
N THR A 143 -11.04 4.55 7.26
CA THR A 143 -9.79 4.02 7.80
C THR A 143 -8.68 4.01 6.74
N GLY A 144 -9.00 3.60 5.52
CA GLY A 144 -8.02 3.50 4.45
C GLY A 144 -7.53 4.86 3.96
N PHE A 145 -8.39 5.89 3.93
CA PHE A 145 -7.96 7.26 3.65
C PHE A 145 -6.94 7.77 4.67
N LEU A 146 -7.25 7.65 5.96
CA LEU A 146 -6.37 8.10 7.04
C LEU A 146 -5.03 7.35 7.00
N LEU A 147 -5.07 6.03 6.79
CA LEU A 147 -3.88 5.19 6.70
C LEU A 147 -3.03 5.51 5.47
N ALA A 148 -3.65 5.79 4.32
CA ALA A 148 -2.95 6.17 3.09
C ALA A 148 -2.16 7.47 3.26
N ILE A 149 -2.77 8.50 3.86
CA ILE A 149 -2.10 9.77 4.16
C ILE A 149 -0.95 9.55 5.14
N PHE A 150 -1.22 8.81 6.23
CA PHE A 150 -0.21 8.53 7.25
C PHE A 150 1.03 7.84 6.65
N MET A 151 0.83 6.80 5.82
CA MET A 151 1.92 6.05 5.21
C MET A 151 2.71 6.88 4.19
N ALA A 152 2.01 7.62 3.32
CA ALA A 152 2.64 8.44 2.30
C ALA A 152 3.49 9.56 2.92
N ASN A 153 2.97 10.26 3.93
CA ASN A 153 3.66 11.35 4.60
C ASN A 153 4.80 10.86 5.49
N SER A 154 4.58 9.79 6.27
CA SER A 154 5.63 9.23 7.13
C SER A 154 6.83 8.75 6.32
N GLY A 155 6.60 7.98 5.25
CA GLY A 155 7.71 7.52 4.40
C GLY A 155 8.37 8.66 3.63
N GLY A 156 7.61 9.67 3.19
CA GLY A 156 8.19 10.87 2.57
C GLY A 156 9.04 11.70 3.54
N ALA A 157 8.64 11.78 4.81
CA ALA A 157 9.39 12.47 5.85
C ALA A 157 10.71 11.76 6.16
N TRP A 158 10.72 10.42 6.30
CA TRP A 158 11.96 9.66 6.51
C TRP A 158 12.96 9.80 5.34
N ASP A 159 12.49 9.73 4.10
CA ASP A 159 13.35 9.92 2.92
C ASP A 159 13.94 11.35 2.89
N ASN A 160 13.13 12.37 3.19
CA ASN A 160 13.60 13.75 3.26
C ASN A 160 14.59 13.97 4.42
N ALA A 161 14.37 13.35 5.57
CA ALA A 161 15.30 13.41 6.70
C ALA A 161 16.66 12.81 6.33
N LYS A 162 16.68 11.65 5.65
CA LYS A 162 17.90 11.06 5.11
C LYS A 162 18.61 12.02 4.15
N LYS A 163 17.89 12.55 3.14
CA LYS A 163 18.48 13.48 2.16
C LYS A 163 19.00 14.77 2.79
N TYR A 164 18.37 15.26 3.85
CA TYR A 164 18.84 16.43 4.60
C TYR A 164 20.21 16.17 5.24
N ILE A 165 20.40 15.02 5.87
CA ILE A 165 21.70 14.62 6.45
C ILE A 165 22.74 14.40 5.33
N GLU A 166 22.34 13.79 4.21
CA GLU A 166 23.21 13.60 3.04
C GLU A 166 23.67 14.91 2.40
N ALA A 167 22.88 15.97 2.51
CA ALA A 167 23.18 17.32 2.01
C ALA A 167 23.99 18.18 3.00
N GLY A 168 24.39 17.63 4.15
CA GLY A 168 25.19 18.33 5.15
C GLY A 168 24.39 18.98 6.29
N GLY A 169 23.10 18.69 6.41
CA GLY A 169 22.23 19.19 7.50
C GLY A 169 22.45 18.53 8.88
N GLY A 170 23.59 17.91 9.13
CA GLY A 170 23.86 17.15 10.36
C GLY A 170 25.28 16.59 10.37
N ALA A 171 25.47 15.40 10.95
CA ALA A 171 26.77 14.73 11.05
C ALA A 171 27.33 14.19 9.71
N GLY A 172 26.60 14.35 8.60
CA GLY A 172 27.05 14.00 7.25
C GLY A 172 26.99 12.50 6.93
N LYS A 173 27.36 12.13 5.69
CA LYS A 173 27.29 10.74 5.20
C LYS A 173 28.23 9.81 5.97
N GLY A 174 27.71 8.64 6.34
CA GLY A 174 28.47 7.60 7.05
C GLY A 174 28.46 7.70 8.57
N SER A 175 27.97 8.83 9.11
CA SER A 175 27.66 9.00 10.54
C SER A 175 26.58 8.03 11.03
N ASP A 176 26.46 7.89 12.35
CA ASP A 176 25.44 7.03 12.94
C ASP A 176 24.03 7.62 12.77
N GLU A 177 23.91 8.95 12.75
CA GLU A 177 22.69 9.67 12.39
C GLU A 177 22.26 9.36 10.96
N HIS A 178 23.20 9.33 10.02
CA HIS A 178 22.92 8.96 8.63
C HIS A 178 22.45 7.51 8.53
N LYS A 179 23.10 6.57 9.23
CA LYS A 179 22.67 5.16 9.23
C LYS A 179 21.26 5.00 9.82
N ALA A 180 20.95 5.71 10.91
CA ALA A 180 19.61 5.71 11.50
C ALA A 180 18.55 6.25 10.53
N ALA A 181 18.86 7.33 9.80
CA ALA A 181 17.98 7.89 8.79
C ALA A 181 17.79 6.95 7.59
N VAL A 182 18.83 6.22 7.17
CA VAL A 182 18.72 5.17 6.15
C VAL A 182 17.77 4.06 6.62
N ILE A 183 17.87 3.62 7.89
CA ILE A 183 16.92 2.63 8.44
C ILE A 183 15.48 3.16 8.37
N GLY A 184 15.24 4.40 8.81
CA GLY A 184 13.92 5.03 8.72
C GLY A 184 13.38 5.07 7.29
N ASP A 185 14.21 5.43 6.32
CA ASP A 185 13.82 5.45 4.90
C ASP A 185 13.45 4.05 4.38
N THR A 186 14.25 3.02 4.72
CA THR A 186 13.94 1.64 4.32
C THR A 186 12.66 1.09 4.94
N ILE A 187 12.27 1.56 6.15
CA ILE A 187 10.96 1.28 6.73
C ILE A 187 9.85 2.04 5.98
N GLY A 188 10.15 3.27 5.55
CA GLY A 188 9.25 4.16 4.81
C GLY A 188 8.99 3.76 3.36
N ASP A 189 9.87 3.00 2.72
CA ASP A 189 9.74 2.54 1.33
C ASP A 189 8.44 1.74 1.08
N PRO A 190 8.15 0.64 1.81
CA PRO A 190 6.89 -0.10 1.63
C PRO A 190 5.66 0.72 2.02
N PHE A 191 5.80 1.74 2.88
CA PHE A 191 4.72 2.65 3.25
C PHE A 191 4.37 3.58 2.10
N LYS A 192 5.37 4.32 1.59
CA LYS A 192 5.16 5.40 0.63
C LYS A 192 5.05 4.92 -0.81
N ASP A 193 5.63 3.78 -1.17
CA ASP A 193 5.72 3.31 -2.56
C ASP A 193 4.97 2.01 -2.85
N THR A 194 4.39 1.37 -1.83
CA THR A 194 3.56 0.16 -2.03
C THR A 194 2.20 0.33 -1.36
N SER A 195 2.15 0.29 -0.03
CA SER A 195 0.91 0.13 0.72
C SER A 195 0.04 1.39 0.69
N GLY A 196 0.63 2.57 0.98
CA GLY A 196 -0.08 3.84 1.04
C GLY A 196 -0.74 4.23 -0.28
N PRO A 197 0.00 4.28 -1.42
CA PRO A 197 -0.60 4.60 -2.71
C PRO A 197 -1.65 3.57 -3.17
N ALA A 198 -1.38 2.27 -2.97
CA ALA A 198 -2.28 1.19 -3.37
C ALA A 198 -3.60 1.20 -2.58
N MET A 199 -3.59 1.70 -1.35
CA MET A 199 -4.80 1.85 -0.53
C MET A 199 -5.91 2.62 -1.25
N ASN A 200 -5.56 3.70 -1.93
CA ASN A 200 -6.55 4.50 -2.65
C ASN A 200 -7.17 3.76 -3.83
N ILE A 201 -6.38 2.89 -4.45
CA ILE A 201 -6.81 2.10 -5.59
C ILE A 201 -7.74 0.98 -5.10
N VAL A 202 -7.34 0.29 -4.03
CA VAL A 202 -8.12 -0.85 -3.51
C VAL A 202 -9.51 -0.42 -3.05
N ILE A 203 -9.62 0.74 -2.38
CA ILE A 203 -10.92 1.29 -1.96
C ILE A 203 -11.80 1.56 -3.17
N LYS A 204 -11.29 2.23 -4.20
CA LYS A 204 -12.07 2.50 -5.43
C LYS A 204 -12.49 1.22 -6.13
N VAL A 205 -11.58 0.25 -6.25
CA VAL A 205 -11.89 -1.04 -6.89
C VAL A 205 -13.00 -1.74 -6.13
N MET A 206 -12.95 -1.81 -4.81
CA MET A 206 -14.02 -2.38 -3.99
C MET A 206 -15.35 -1.67 -4.24
N THR A 207 -15.37 -0.33 -4.23
CA THR A 207 -16.60 0.43 -4.47
C THR A 207 -17.13 0.26 -5.89
N ILE A 208 -16.26 0.20 -6.90
CA ILE A 208 -16.66 -0.03 -8.30
C ILE A 208 -17.24 -1.44 -8.46
N VAL A 209 -16.60 -2.46 -7.88
CA VAL A 209 -17.13 -3.83 -7.89
C VAL A 209 -18.50 -3.86 -7.22
N SER A 210 -18.65 -3.25 -6.04
CA SER A 210 -19.94 -3.15 -5.37
C SER A 210 -21.01 -2.47 -6.23
N LEU A 211 -20.66 -1.39 -6.92
CA LEU A 211 -21.58 -0.66 -7.78
C LEU A 211 -22.00 -1.47 -9.02
N ILE A 212 -21.06 -2.15 -9.68
CA ILE A 212 -21.35 -2.97 -10.87
C ILE A 212 -22.33 -4.09 -10.55
N PHE A 213 -22.19 -4.70 -9.37
CA PHE A 213 -23.02 -5.81 -8.92
C PHE A 213 -24.21 -5.37 -8.07
N ALA A 214 -24.44 -4.07 -7.89
CA ALA A 214 -25.48 -3.53 -7.01
C ALA A 214 -26.89 -4.01 -7.34
N SER A 215 -27.19 -4.26 -8.62
CA SER A 215 -28.49 -4.80 -9.07
C SER A 215 -28.62 -6.33 -8.91
N ALA A 216 -27.51 -7.02 -8.63
CA ALA A 216 -27.46 -8.46 -8.41
C ALA A 216 -27.46 -8.85 -6.93
N PHE A 217 -27.10 -7.91 -6.03
CA PHE A 217 -27.24 -8.04 -4.58
C PHE A 217 -28.68 -7.78 -4.14
#